data_AF-A0A8T4ER53-F1
#
_entry.id   AF-A0A8T4ER53-F1
#
_cell.length_a   1.000
_cell.length_b   1.000
_cell.length_c   1.000
_cell.angle_alpha   90.00
_cell.angle_beta   90.00
_cell.angle_gamma   90.00
#
_symmetry.space_group_name_H-M   'P 1'
#
loop_
_entity.id
_entity.type
_entity.pdbx_description
1 polymer ?
#
loop_
_entity_poly.entity_id
_entity_poly.type
_entity_poly.pdbx_seq_one_letter_code
_entity_poly.pdbx_strand_id
1 'polypeptide(L)'
;MMTREHLAGLLDHAQAAYLIGDGSELAGIVTKLAAELERCHIREGLLRSEYQRLLGAARATIAADNNCEPAPLTHLRWVLGRHGQLPADGQSALHVLADASATRTLADRVTDHTHASPNQSSVGIEWECRTCGTAMITPGLDAHSPESGQCLSCRSKRGTGTETAGSMNSAAPADVLAVSA
;
A
#
# COMPACT_ATOMS: atom_id res chain seq x y z
N MET A 1 -11.07 9.81 15.93
CA MET A 1 -10.02 9.71 14.89
C MET A 1 -9.12 8.58 15.31
N MET A 2 -9.04 7.51 14.51
CA MET A 2 -8.28 6.32 14.89
C MET A 2 -6.79 6.64 14.85
N THR A 3 -6.12 6.58 16.01
CA THR A 3 -4.69 6.86 16.10
C THR A 3 -3.90 5.67 15.58
N ARG A 4 -2.63 5.88 15.21
CA ARG A 4 -1.72 4.80 14.80
C ARG A 4 -1.67 3.67 15.84
N GLU A 5 -1.76 4.03 17.11
CA GLU A 5 -1.81 3.10 18.24
C GLU A 5 -3.10 2.26 18.26
N HIS A 6 -4.26 2.86 17.98
CA HIS A 6 -5.51 2.11 17.85
C HIS A 6 -5.49 1.13 16.67
N LEU A 7 -4.77 1.48 15.60
CA LEU A 7 -4.67 0.66 14.38
C LEU A 7 -3.74 -0.53 14.60
N ALA A 8 -2.61 -0.30 15.28
CA ALA A 8 -1.74 -1.37 15.76
C ALA A 8 -2.51 -2.34 16.69
N GLY A 9 -3.27 -1.81 17.64
CA GLY A 9 -4.09 -2.63 18.54
C GLY A 9 -5.12 -3.49 17.81
N LEU A 10 -5.82 -2.97 16.79
CA LEU A 10 -6.77 -3.79 16.01
C LEU A 10 -6.08 -4.87 15.17
N LEU A 11 -4.87 -4.61 14.66
CA LEU A 11 -4.09 -5.60 13.91
C LEU A 11 -3.61 -6.74 14.82
N ASP A 12 -3.15 -6.41 16.03
CA ASP A 12 -2.74 -7.42 17.01
C ASP A 12 -3.90 -8.33 17.41
N HIS A 13 -5.11 -7.77 17.60
CA HIS A 13 -6.32 -8.55 17.91
C HIS A 13 -6.77 -9.39 16.72
N ALA A 14 -6.70 -8.86 15.49
CA ALA A 14 -7.06 -9.62 14.29
C ALA A 14 -6.12 -10.82 14.08
N GLN A 15 -4.83 -10.61 14.32
CA GLN A 15 -3.82 -11.66 14.22
C GLN A 15 -4.02 -12.72 15.30
N ALA A 16 -4.35 -12.32 16.53
CA ALA A 16 -4.70 -13.26 17.61
C ALA A 16 -5.96 -14.08 17.27
N ALA A 17 -7.04 -13.43 16.84
CA ALA A 17 -8.30 -14.09 16.46
C ALA A 17 -8.11 -15.08 15.30
N TYR A 18 -7.31 -14.70 14.29
CA TYR A 18 -6.95 -15.57 13.17
C TYR A 18 -6.18 -16.82 13.62
N LEU A 19 -5.21 -16.67 14.53
CA LEU A 19 -4.40 -17.77 15.04
C LEU A 19 -5.19 -18.71 15.96
N ILE A 20 -6.18 -18.19 16.71
CA ILE A 20 -7.04 -18.96 17.61
C ILE A 20 -8.20 -19.64 16.84
N GLY A 21 -8.47 -19.21 15.61
CA GLY A 21 -9.57 -19.72 14.79
C GLY A 21 -10.94 -19.15 15.18
N ASP A 22 -10.98 -18.04 15.91
CA ASP A 22 -12.23 -17.35 16.26
C ASP A 22 -12.67 -16.44 15.10
N GLY A 23 -13.37 -17.04 14.13
CA GLY A 23 -13.90 -16.33 12.98
C GLY A 23 -14.89 -15.21 13.33
N SER A 24 -15.51 -15.24 14.52
CA SER A 24 -16.48 -14.23 14.94
C SER A 24 -15.79 -12.93 15.40
N GLU A 25 -14.70 -13.05 16.15
CA GLU A 25 -13.87 -11.93 16.55
C GLU A 25 -13.19 -11.29 15.32
N LEU A 26 -12.64 -12.11 14.42
CA LEU A 26 -12.05 -11.64 13.17
C LEU A 26 -13.06 -10.88 12.30
N ALA A 27 -14.29 -11.41 12.16
CA ALA A 27 -15.37 -10.74 11.41
C ALA A 27 -15.71 -9.38 12.04
N GLY A 28 -15.81 -9.31 13.38
CA GLY A 28 -16.05 -8.06 14.10
C GLY A 28 -14.98 -7.00 13.83
N ILE A 29 -13.71 -7.39 13.80
CA ILE A 29 -12.59 -6.48 13.52
C ILE A 29 -12.64 -5.98 12.08
N VAL A 30 -12.89 -6.87 11.11
CA VAL A 30 -13.01 -6.49 9.69
C VAL A 30 -14.14 -5.49 9.49
N THR A 31 -15.31 -5.71 10.07
CA THR A 31 -16.44 -4.78 9.97
C THR A 31 -16.12 -3.42 10.58
N LYS A 32 -15.41 -3.39 11.71
CA LYS A 32 -14.97 -2.14 12.34
C LYS A 32 -13.98 -1.36 11.47
N LEU A 33 -13.00 -2.05 10.89
CA LEU A 33 -12.03 -1.44 9.97
C LEU A 33 -12.69 -0.91 8.70
N ALA A 34 -13.63 -1.68 8.12
CA ALA A 34 -14.40 -1.25 6.96
C ALA A 34 -15.19 0.04 7.23
N ALA A 35 -15.88 0.10 8.38
CA ALA A 35 -16.63 1.29 8.77
C ALA A 35 -15.74 2.53 9.00
N GLU A 36 -14.53 2.35 9.53
CA GLU A 36 -13.56 3.45 9.66
C GLU A 36 -13.00 3.89 8.30
N LEU A 37 -12.70 2.95 7.41
CA LEU A 37 -12.25 3.26 6.06
C LEU A 37 -13.30 4.07 5.30
N GLU A 38 -14.57 3.69 5.42
CA GLU A 38 -15.68 4.42 4.81
C GLU A 38 -15.81 5.85 5.39
N ARG A 39 -15.71 6.01 6.72
CA ARG A 39 -15.65 7.34 7.35
C ARG A 39 -14.49 8.18 6.82
N CYS A 40 -13.32 7.58 6.64
CA CYS A 40 -12.14 8.25 6.10
C CYS A 40 -12.37 8.71 4.65
N HIS A 41 -12.92 7.84 3.80
CA HIS A 41 -13.22 8.20 2.39
C HIS A 41 -14.27 9.30 2.29
N ILE A 42 -15.32 9.26 3.11
CA ILE A 42 -16.33 10.34 3.13
C ILE A 42 -15.67 11.67 3.52
N ARG A 43 -14.86 11.67 4.57
CA ARG A 43 -14.14 12.88 5.01
C ARG A 43 -13.18 13.39 3.95
N GLU A 44 -12.44 12.49 3.29
CA GLU A 44 -11.56 12.84 2.17
C GLU A 44 -12.34 13.46 1.02
N GLY A 45 -13.47 12.87 0.62
CA GLY A 45 -14.34 13.39 -0.43
C GLY A 45 -14.83 14.81 -0.11
N LEU A 46 -15.25 15.07 1.12
CA LEU A 46 -15.64 16.40 1.59
C LEU A 46 -14.47 17.40 1.52
N LEU A 47 -13.29 17.03 2.04
CA LEU A 47 -12.11 17.90 2.01
C LEU A 47 -11.67 18.21 0.57
N ARG A 48 -11.70 17.21 -0.31
CA ARG A 48 -11.34 17.36 -1.72
C ARG A 48 -12.32 18.28 -2.45
N SER A 49 -13.61 18.15 -2.19
CA SER A 49 -14.64 19.04 -2.75
C SER A 49 -14.44 20.49 -2.30
N GLU A 50 -14.18 20.71 -1.00
CA GLU A 50 -13.96 22.07 -0.48
C GLU A 50 -12.66 22.70 -1.00
N TYR A 51 -11.59 21.90 -1.09
CA TYR A 51 -10.34 22.35 -1.71
C TYR A 51 -10.53 22.72 -3.19
N GLN A 52 -11.25 21.91 -3.96
CA GLN A 52 -11.56 22.22 -5.36
C GLN A 52 -12.37 23.52 -5.49
N ARG A 53 -13.30 23.78 -4.57
CA ARG A 53 -14.06 25.04 -4.53
C ARG A 53 -13.16 26.25 -4.27
N LEU A 54 -12.27 26.15 -3.28
CA LEU A 54 -11.30 27.21 -2.97
C LEU A 54 -10.35 27.48 -4.15
N LEU A 55 -9.80 26.41 -4.74
CA LEU A 55 -8.92 26.52 -5.90
C LEU A 55 -9.66 27.12 -7.12
N GLY A 56 -10.91 26.74 -7.33
CA GLY A 56 -11.76 27.30 -8.38
C GLY A 56 -11.98 28.81 -8.19
N ALA A 57 -12.31 29.23 -6.97
CA ALA A 57 -12.49 30.65 -6.63
C ALA A 57 -11.20 31.46 -6.84
N ALA A 58 -10.04 30.93 -6.41
CA ALA A 58 -8.75 31.57 -6.63
C ALA A 58 -8.42 31.72 -8.12
N ARG A 59 -8.63 30.67 -8.93
CA ARG A 59 -8.43 30.72 -10.39
C ARG A 59 -9.36 31.72 -11.06
N ALA A 60 -10.63 31.79 -10.64
CA ALA A 60 -11.59 32.76 -11.15
C ALA A 60 -11.16 34.21 -10.83
N THR A 61 -10.66 34.45 -9.62
CA THR A 61 -10.14 35.76 -9.23
C THR A 61 -8.92 36.19 -10.06
N ILE A 62 -7.97 35.28 -10.33
CA ILE A 62 -6.83 35.57 -11.21
C ILE A 62 -7.30 35.90 -12.63
N ALA A 63 -8.29 35.16 -13.15
CA ALA A 63 -8.85 35.43 -14.47
C ALA A 63 -9.56 36.79 -14.54
N ALA A 64 -10.32 37.15 -13.50
CA ALA A 64 -10.98 38.46 -13.41
C ALA A 64 -9.96 39.61 -13.34
N ASP A 65 -8.89 39.43 -12.56
CA ASP A 65 -7.80 40.41 -12.45
C ASP A 65 -7.10 40.63 -13.80
N ASN A 66 -6.77 39.55 -14.52
CA ASN A 66 -6.19 39.61 -15.86
C ASN A 66 -7.09 40.31 -16.89
N ASN A 67 -8.41 40.29 -16.70
CA ASN A 67 -9.39 40.96 -17.55
C ASN A 67 -9.73 42.38 -17.08
N CYS A 68 -9.03 42.89 -16.06
CA CYS A 68 -9.28 44.21 -15.45
C CYS A 68 -10.73 44.39 -14.95
N GLU A 69 -11.37 43.31 -14.51
CA GLU A 69 -12.72 43.37 -13.92
C GLU A 69 -12.70 44.22 -12.65
N PRO A 70 -13.76 44.99 -12.35
CA PRO A 70 -13.84 45.74 -11.11
C PRO A 70 -13.93 44.77 -9.91
N ALA A 71 -13.08 45.01 -8.91
CA ALA A 71 -13.05 44.26 -7.65
C ALA A 71 -12.92 42.72 -7.78
N PRO A 72 -11.84 42.22 -8.42
CA PRO A 72 -11.66 40.79 -8.74
C PRO A 72 -11.56 39.88 -7.50
N LEU A 73 -11.24 40.47 -6.34
CA LEU A 73 -11.13 39.77 -5.06
C LEU A 73 -12.49 39.52 -4.37
N THR A 74 -13.59 40.11 -4.84
CA THR A 74 -14.88 40.06 -4.14
C THR A 74 -15.36 38.62 -3.93
N HIS A 75 -15.31 37.80 -4.99
CA HIS A 75 -15.73 36.41 -4.90
C HIS A 75 -14.83 35.60 -3.95
N LEU A 76 -13.50 35.72 -4.07
CA LEU A 76 -12.56 35.01 -3.21
C LEU A 76 -12.73 35.38 -1.73
N ARG A 77 -12.91 36.67 -1.42
CA ARG A 77 -13.19 37.13 -0.05
C ARG A 77 -14.46 36.52 0.53
N TRP A 78 -15.53 36.44 -0.26
CA TRP A 78 -16.77 35.79 0.17
C TRP A 78 -16.55 34.29 0.45
N VAL A 79 -15.84 33.58 -0.43
CA VAL A 79 -15.54 32.15 -0.25
C VAL A 79 -14.70 31.91 1.02
N LEU A 80 -13.62 32.67 1.21
CA LEU A 80 -12.74 32.56 2.38
C LEU A 80 -13.49 32.92 3.67
N GLY A 81 -14.33 33.96 3.63
CA GLY A 81 -15.13 34.40 4.78
C GLY A 81 -16.13 33.34 5.23
N ARG A 82 -16.82 32.69 4.29
CA ARG A 82 -17.74 31.57 4.58
C ARG A 82 -17.04 30.39 5.27
N HIS A 83 -15.74 30.25 5.06
CA HIS A 83 -14.90 29.20 5.65
C HIS A 83 -14.17 29.62 6.92
N GLY A 84 -14.31 30.89 7.36
CA GLY A 84 -13.55 31.41 8.49
C GLY A 84 -12.03 31.47 8.22
N GLN A 85 -11.64 31.60 6.95
CA GLN A 85 -10.23 31.60 6.50
C GLN A 85 -9.73 33.00 6.11
N LEU A 86 -10.48 34.06 6.43
CA LEU A 86 -9.98 35.41 6.26
C LEU A 86 -8.91 35.70 7.33
N PRO A 87 -7.81 36.39 6.97
CA PRO A 87 -6.87 36.91 7.97
C PRO A 87 -7.60 37.76 9.00
N ALA A 88 -7.16 37.70 10.25
CA ALA A 88 -7.73 38.54 11.30
C ALA A 88 -7.43 40.03 11.02
N ASP A 89 -8.28 40.92 11.54
CA ASP A 89 -8.08 42.36 11.40
C ASP A 89 -6.71 42.77 11.99
N GLY A 90 -5.92 43.50 11.19
CA GLY A 90 -4.59 43.94 11.58
C GLY A 90 -3.49 42.87 11.49
N GLN A 91 -3.80 41.64 11.07
CA GLN A 91 -2.78 40.63 10.82
C GLN A 91 -1.84 41.07 9.69
N SER A 92 -0.53 40.98 9.94
CA SER A 92 0.47 41.36 8.94
C SER A 92 0.44 40.42 7.73
N ALA A 93 0.40 40.99 6.53
CA ALA A 93 0.51 40.24 5.29
C ALA A 93 1.79 39.39 5.23
N LEU A 94 2.91 39.89 5.78
CA LEU A 94 4.16 39.14 5.86
C LEU A 94 4.04 37.90 6.73
N HIS A 95 3.25 37.97 7.80
CA HIS A 95 3.02 36.82 8.67
C HIS A 95 2.18 35.75 7.97
N VAL A 96 1.10 36.15 7.31
CA VAL A 96 0.26 35.24 6.50
C VAL A 96 1.08 34.54 5.40
N LEU A 97 1.97 35.29 4.73
CA LEU A 97 2.87 34.73 3.72
C LEU A 97 3.90 33.77 4.32
N ALA A 98 4.48 34.11 5.48
CA ALA A 98 5.39 33.23 6.19
C ALA A 98 4.72 31.91 6.57
N ASP A 99 3.51 31.96 7.15
CA ASP A 99 2.72 30.78 7.51
C ASP A 99 2.38 29.93 6.28
N ALA A 100 1.98 30.56 5.18
CA ALA A 100 1.71 29.87 3.91
C ALA A 100 2.96 29.16 3.38
N SER A 101 4.14 29.80 3.44
CA SER A 101 5.41 29.21 3.02
C SER A 101 5.86 28.04 3.90
N ALA A 102 5.66 28.15 5.22
CA ALA A 102 5.94 27.08 6.16
C ALA A 102 5.03 25.88 5.92
N THR A 103 3.74 26.14 5.71
CA THR A 103 2.74 25.09 5.40
C THR A 103 3.07 24.37 4.10
N ARG A 104 3.47 25.11 3.05
CA ARG A 104 3.93 24.51 1.79
C ARG A 104 5.14 23.60 2.01
N THR A 105 6.14 24.06 2.75
CA THR A 105 7.34 23.26 3.06
C THR A 105 6.98 21.95 3.77
N LEU A 106 6.02 21.99 4.70
CA LEU A 106 5.52 20.79 5.38
C LEU A 106 4.78 19.85 4.42
N ALA A 107 3.92 20.40 3.56
CA ALA A 107 3.19 19.61 2.56
C ALA A 107 4.15 18.92 1.58
N ASP A 108 5.16 19.62 1.08
CA ASP A 108 6.17 19.10 0.16
C ASP A 108 6.90 17.89 0.79
N ARG A 109 7.27 17.99 2.08
CA ARG A 109 7.88 16.86 2.82
C ARG A 109 6.95 15.66 2.93
N VAL A 110 5.66 15.87 3.21
CA VAL A 110 4.68 14.78 3.31
C VAL A 110 4.49 14.09 1.95
N THR A 111 4.43 14.86 0.87
CA THR A 111 4.32 14.29 -0.48
C THR A 111 5.59 13.52 -0.87
N ASP A 112 6.77 14.03 -0.52
CA ASP A 112 8.04 13.32 -0.77
C ASP A 112 8.08 11.98 -0.03
N HIS A 113 7.59 11.92 1.22
CA HIS A 113 7.52 10.67 1.99
C HIS A 113 6.47 9.69 1.44
N THR A 114 5.41 10.21 0.82
CA THR A 114 4.35 9.39 0.21
C THR A 114 4.81 8.82 -1.14
N HIS A 115 5.57 9.59 -1.92
CA HIS A 115 6.17 9.15 -3.18
C HIS A 115 7.41 8.27 -2.96
N ALA A 116 8.14 8.45 -1.85
CA ALA A 116 9.18 7.54 -1.37
C ALA A 116 8.60 6.27 -0.72
N SER A 117 7.46 5.78 -1.22
CA SER A 117 6.94 4.48 -0.82
C SER A 117 7.96 3.39 -1.17
N PRO A 118 8.33 2.49 -0.23
CA PRO A 118 9.37 1.47 -0.40
C PRO A 118 9.00 0.34 -1.37
N ASN A 119 7.96 0.51 -2.21
CA ASN A 119 7.50 -0.52 -3.14
C ASN A 119 8.30 -0.55 -4.47
N GLN A 120 9.49 0.06 -4.50
CA GLN A 120 10.52 -0.17 -5.51
C GLN A 120 11.87 -0.60 -4.92
N SER A 121 11.88 -1.08 -3.67
CA SER A 121 12.69 -2.27 -3.43
C SER A 121 11.98 -3.41 -4.14
N SER A 122 12.31 -3.59 -5.42
CA SER A 122 12.58 -4.94 -5.86
C SER A 122 13.40 -5.57 -4.75
N VAL A 123 12.76 -6.38 -3.90
CA VAL A 123 13.47 -7.55 -3.40
C VAL A 123 13.73 -8.32 -4.69
N GLY A 124 14.80 -7.93 -5.38
CA GLY A 124 15.57 -8.86 -6.17
C GLY A 124 15.96 -9.89 -5.14
N ILE A 125 15.11 -10.91 -5.02
CA ILE A 125 15.58 -12.19 -4.55
C ILE A 125 16.59 -12.54 -5.64
N GLU A 126 17.84 -12.16 -5.40
CA GLU A 126 18.95 -12.44 -6.29
C GLU A 126 19.09 -13.96 -6.26
N TRP A 127 18.40 -14.61 -7.19
CA TRP A 127 18.47 -16.06 -7.33
C TRP A 127 19.81 -16.38 -7.99
N GLU A 128 20.83 -16.61 -7.18
CA GLU A 128 22.08 -17.19 -7.65
C GLU A 128 21.85 -18.65 -8.06
N CYS A 129 22.37 -19.03 -9.22
CA CYS A 129 22.40 -20.44 -9.61
C CYS A 129 23.34 -21.20 -8.66
N ARG A 130 22.84 -22.17 -7.88
CA ARG A 130 23.69 -23.00 -6.98
C ARG A 130 24.83 -23.72 -7.69
N THR A 131 24.74 -23.93 -9.00
CA THR A 131 25.77 -24.64 -9.78
C THR A 131 26.92 -23.73 -10.18
N CYS A 132 26.67 -22.45 -10.49
CA CYS A 132 27.71 -21.56 -11.06
C CYS A 132 27.77 -20.16 -10.42
N GLY A 133 26.94 -19.85 -9.43
CA GLY A 133 26.93 -18.59 -8.70
C GLY A 133 26.44 -17.38 -9.51
N THR A 134 26.05 -17.56 -10.78
CA THR A 134 25.62 -16.44 -11.62
C THR A 134 24.18 -16.02 -11.28
N ALA A 135 23.95 -14.71 -11.12
CA ALA A 135 22.62 -14.13 -10.90
C ALA A 135 21.68 -14.44 -12.08
N MET A 136 20.50 -15.00 -11.81
CA MET A 136 19.50 -15.27 -12.84
C MET A 136 18.69 -14.01 -13.18
N ILE A 137 18.81 -13.51 -14.42
CA ILE A 137 18.00 -12.42 -14.93
C ILE A 137 16.84 -13.02 -15.73
N THR A 138 15.73 -13.35 -15.05
CA THR A 138 14.33 -13.25 -15.53
C THR A 138 13.40 -14.14 -14.70
N PRO A 139 12.26 -13.63 -14.19
CA PRO A 139 11.12 -14.48 -13.87
C PRO A 139 10.44 -14.90 -15.19
N GLY A 140 10.20 -16.20 -15.36
CA GLY A 140 9.39 -16.71 -16.46
C GLY A 140 7.97 -16.17 -16.38
N LEU A 141 7.44 -15.68 -17.50
CA LEU A 141 6.16 -14.98 -17.62
C LEU A 141 4.93 -15.90 -17.61
N ASP A 142 5.05 -17.12 -17.10
CA ASP A 142 3.97 -18.12 -17.12
C ASP A 142 3.41 -18.33 -15.70
N ALA A 143 2.22 -17.78 -15.45
CA ALA A 143 1.54 -17.76 -14.16
C ALA A 143 1.07 -19.14 -13.62
N HIS A 144 1.50 -20.25 -14.23
CA HIS A 144 1.07 -21.60 -13.85
C HIS A 144 2.16 -22.51 -13.31
N SER A 145 3.44 -22.09 -13.25
CA SER A 145 4.45 -22.83 -12.49
C SER A 145 5.71 -21.98 -12.21
N PRO A 146 5.90 -21.46 -10.99
CA PRO A 146 7.06 -20.63 -10.65
C PRO A 146 8.40 -21.39 -10.54
N GLU A 147 8.44 -22.70 -10.85
CA GLU A 147 9.57 -23.57 -10.53
C GLU A 147 10.48 -23.94 -11.72
N SER A 148 10.11 -23.62 -12.96
CA SER A 148 10.85 -24.03 -14.16
C SER A 148 11.81 -22.95 -14.69
N GLY A 149 12.74 -22.49 -13.86
CA GLY A 149 13.84 -21.61 -14.31
C GLY A 149 15.04 -22.41 -14.83
N GLN A 150 15.61 -22.00 -15.97
CA GLN A 150 16.88 -22.53 -16.50
C GLN A 150 17.96 -21.44 -16.45
N CYS A 151 19.14 -21.76 -15.89
CA CYS A 151 20.25 -20.80 -15.85
C CYS A 151 20.82 -20.57 -17.25
N LEU A 152 20.92 -19.32 -17.71
CA LEU A 152 21.44 -19.01 -19.05
C LEU A 152 22.95 -19.26 -19.20
N SER A 153 23.71 -19.26 -18.09
CA SER A 153 25.17 -19.46 -18.11
C SER A 153 25.54 -20.94 -18.16
N CYS A 154 25.03 -21.75 -17.22
CA CYS A 154 25.38 -23.18 -17.14
C CYS A 154 24.30 -24.13 -17.70
N ARG A 155 23.15 -23.59 -18.16
CA ARG A 155 21.99 -24.36 -18.65
C ARG A 155 21.39 -25.36 -17.66
N SER A 156 21.77 -25.33 -16.38
CA SER A 156 21.17 -26.24 -15.39
C SER A 156 19.69 -25.89 -15.18
N LYS A 157 18.85 -26.93 -15.16
CA LYS A 157 17.43 -26.82 -14.81
C LYS A 157 17.31 -27.03 -13.29
N ARG A 158 16.48 -26.23 -12.63
CA ARG A 158 16.14 -26.47 -11.22
C ARG A 158 15.30 -27.76 -11.16
N GLY A 159 15.91 -28.86 -10.73
CA GLY A 159 15.20 -30.12 -10.51
C GLY A 159 14.38 -30.03 -9.23
N THR A 160 13.07 -30.29 -9.32
CA THR A 160 12.22 -30.50 -8.15
C THR A 160 12.69 -31.78 -7.47
N GLY A 161 13.36 -31.65 -6.33
CA GLY A 161 13.80 -32.80 -5.55
C GLY A 161 12.61 -33.57 -4.99
N THR A 162 12.18 -34.62 -5.68
CA THR A 162 11.58 -35.78 -5.03
C THR A 162 12.67 -36.85 -4.96
N GLU A 163 13.42 -36.85 -3.86
CA GLU A 163 14.31 -37.95 -3.51
C GLU A 163 13.47 -39.23 -3.35
N THR A 164 13.52 -40.11 -4.35
CA THR A 164 13.06 -41.49 -4.23
C THR A 164 14.10 -42.26 -3.42
N ALA A 165 13.77 -42.53 -2.15
CA ALA A 165 14.50 -43.47 -1.30
C ALA A 165 14.59 -44.86 -1.99
N GLY A 166 15.77 -45.45 -1.90
CA GLY A 166 16.21 -46.60 -2.66
C GLY A 166 15.41 -47.89 -2.42
N SER A 167 15.16 -48.57 -3.52
CA SER A 167 14.75 -49.97 -3.60
C SER A 167 15.97 -50.88 -3.37
N MET A 168 15.97 -51.63 -2.26
CA MET A 168 16.72 -52.88 -2.11
C MET A 168 15.71 -54.02 -2.02
N ASN A 169 15.40 -54.63 -3.16
CA ASN A 169 14.70 -55.90 -3.24
C ASN A 169 15.69 -57.05 -3.03
N SER A 170 15.50 -57.83 -1.98
CA SER A 170 15.97 -59.22 -1.89
C SER A 170 14.75 -60.14 -1.83
N ALA A 171 14.80 -61.16 -2.68
CA ALA A 171 13.72 -62.06 -3.04
C ALA A 171 13.27 -62.99 -1.91
N ALA A 172 11.96 -63.28 -1.87
CA ALA A 172 11.39 -64.50 -1.30
C ALA A 172 10.29 -65.00 -2.25
N PRO A 173 10.26 -66.29 -2.64
CA PRO A 173 9.10 -66.88 -3.27
C PRO A 173 8.15 -67.49 -2.23
N ALA A 174 6.87 -67.46 -2.60
CA ALA A 174 5.71 -67.84 -1.81
C ALA A 174 5.38 -69.35 -1.84
N ASP A 175 4.58 -69.72 -0.84
CA ASP A 175 3.55 -70.78 -0.79
C ASP A 175 3.95 -72.26 -0.88
N VAL A 176 3.67 -72.99 0.20
CA VAL A 176 2.86 -74.23 0.16
C VAL A 176 2.01 -74.35 1.44
N LEU A 177 0.69 -74.48 1.24
CA LEU A 177 -0.35 -74.93 2.18
C LEU A 177 -0.29 -76.44 2.45
N ALA A 178 -0.49 -76.89 3.70
CA ALA A 178 -1.23 -78.11 4.12
C ALA A 178 -1.19 -78.19 5.67
N VAL A 179 -2.29 -78.10 6.42
CA VAL A 179 -3.42 -79.03 6.62
C VAL A 179 -3.06 -80.30 7.43
N SER A 180 -3.67 -80.35 8.62
CA SER A 180 -4.14 -81.48 9.43
C SER A 180 -3.24 -82.20 10.44
N ALA A 181 -3.85 -82.26 11.64
CA ALA A 181 -3.90 -83.32 12.68
C ALA A 181 -2.67 -83.53 13.58
#